data_AF-A0A061N7D0-F1
#
_entry.id   AF-A0A061N7D0-F1
#
_cell.length_a   1.000
_cell.length_b   1.000
_cell.length_c   1.000
_cell.angle_alpha   90.00
_cell.angle_beta   90.00
_cell.angle_gamma   90.00
#
_symmetry.space_group_name_H-M   'P 1'
#
loop_
_entity.id
_entity.type
_entity.pdbx_description
1 polymer ?
#
loop_
_entity_poly.entity_id
_entity_poly.type
_entity_poly.pdbx_seq_one_letter_code
_entity_poly.pdbx_strand_id
1 'polypeptide(L)' 'MAKFSKSEMICLLADLCGVPKKFLETMDDEGVHKLFHERLNVQRPYTIVEKHKQSS' A
#
# COMPACT_ATOMS: atom_id res chain seq x y z
N MET A 1 -14.18 1.96 1.06
CA MET A 1 -12.73 1.85 1.34
C MET A 1 -12.28 3.16 1.95
N ALA A 2 -11.71 3.16 3.15
CA ALA A 2 -11.19 4.37 3.78
C ALA A 2 -10.11 4.99 2.88
N LYS A 3 -10.26 6.27 2.54
CA LYS A 3 -9.23 7.03 1.83
C LYS A 3 -8.30 7.62 2.89
N PHE A 4 -7.11 7.04 3.04
CA PHE A 4 -6.08 7.62 3.89
C PHE A 4 -5.54 8.89 3.23
N SER A 5 -5.26 9.93 4.02
CA SER A 5 -4.50 11.10 3.60
C SER A 5 -3.00 10.77 3.46
N LYS A 6 -2.25 11.61 2.74
CA LYS A 6 -0.78 11.46 2.62
C LYS A 6 -0.10 11.34 3.98
N SER A 7 -0.45 12.22 4.92
CA SER A 7 0.12 12.23 6.27
C SER A 7 -0.15 10.93 7.04
N GLU A 8 -1.36 10.37 6.91
CA GLU A 8 -1.70 9.07 7.50
C GLU A 8 -0.90 7.94 6.87
N MET A 9 -0.78 7.92 5.54
CA MET A 9 0.04 6.93 4.84
C MET A 9 1.50 6.98 5.27
N ILE A 10 2.05 8.20 5.44
CA ILE A 10 3.43 8.41 5.92
C ILE A 10 3.60 7.86 7.33
N CYS A 11 2.67 8.16 8.26
CA CYS A 11 2.73 7.64 9.61
C CYS A 11 2.68 6.10 9.61
N LEU A 12 1.75 5.51 8.87
CA LEU A 12 1.62 4.05 8.78
C LEU A 12 2.86 3.38 8.18
N LEU A 13 3.44 3.95 7.12
CA LEU A 13 4.69 3.45 6.54
C LEU A 13 5.87 3.57 7.50
N ALA A 14 5.93 4.64 8.29
CA ALA A 14 7.00 4.80 9.28
C ALA A 14 6.85 3.84 10.45
N ASP A 15 5.65 3.73 11.00
CA ASP A 15 5.40 3.00 12.23
C ASP A 15 5.35 1.48 11.98
N LEU A 16 4.79 1.03 10.84
CA LEU A 16 4.62 -0.39 10.53
C LEU A 16 5.72 -0.95 9.63
N CYS A 17 6.28 -0.14 8.74
CA CYS A 17 7.29 -0.58 7.77
C CYS A 17 8.70 -0.07 8.07
N GLY A 18 8.87 0.74 9.12
CA GLY A 18 10.16 1.28 9.55
C GLY A 18 10.77 2.27 8.56
N VAL A 19 9.96 2.85 7.66
CA VAL A 19 10.47 3.80 6.66
C VAL A 19 10.64 5.19 7.29
N PRO A 20 11.81 5.84 7.19
CA PRO A 20 12.02 7.14 7.82
C PRO A 20 11.02 8.20 7.35
N LYS A 21 10.34 8.89 8.28
CA LYS A 21 9.37 9.95 7.96
C LYS A 21 9.95 11.03 7.06
N LYS A 22 11.19 11.48 7.35
CA LYS A 22 11.90 12.47 6.52
C LYS A 22 12.05 12.04 5.07
N PHE A 23 12.25 10.74 4.81
CA PHE A 23 12.32 10.23 3.44
C PHE A 23 10.95 10.27 2.77
N LEU A 24 9.91 9.82 3.48
CA LEU A 24 8.54 9.82 2.98
C LEU A 24 7.99 11.23 2.71
N GLU A 25 8.37 12.23 3.53
CA GLU A 25 7.98 13.64 3.35
C GLU A 25 8.59 14.27 2.09
N THR A 26 9.74 13.75 1.62
CA THR A 26 10.37 14.21 0.37
C THR A 26 9.76 13.57 -0.88
N MET A 27 8.94 12.53 -0.73
CA MET A 27 8.26 11.88 -1.83
C MET A 27 7.02 12.66 -2.26
N ASP A 28 6.76 12.65 -3.57
CA ASP A 28 5.49 13.10 -4.12
C ASP A 28 4.34 12.17 -3.69
N ASP A 29 3.12 12.65 -3.85
CA ASP A 29 1.90 11.95 -3.43
C ASP A 29 1.73 10.60 -4.12
N GLU A 30 2.09 10.49 -5.42
CA GLU A 30 2.01 9.23 -6.16
C GLU A 30 3.01 8.21 -5.61
N GLY A 31 4.24 8.65 -5.31
CA GLY A 31 5.28 7.84 -4.70
C GLY A 31 4.88 7.29 -3.33
N VAL A 32 4.32 8.13 -2.45
CA VAL A 32 3.81 7.69 -1.14
C VAL A 32 2.66 6.69 -1.30
N HIS A 33 1.72 6.96 -2.21
CA HIS A 33 0.60 6.05 -2.49
C HIS A 33 1.09 4.68 -2.97
N LYS A 34 2.03 4.65 -3.93
CA LYS A 34 2.57 3.40 -4.46
C LYS A 34 3.28 2.58 -3.38
N LEU A 35 4.13 3.22 -2.58
CA LEU A 35 4.85 2.56 -1.50
C LEU A 35 3.90 2.05 -0.41
N PHE A 36 2.87 2.83 -0.07
CA PHE A 36 1.81 2.44 0.87
C PHE A 36 1.08 1.18 0.40
N HIS A 37 0.68 1.12 -0.86
CA HIS A 37 0.03 -0.06 -1.45
C HIS A 37 0.95 -1.28 -1.51
N GLU A 38 2.22 -1.09 -1.88
CA GLU A 38 3.21 -2.18 -1.96
C GLU A 38 3.50 -2.80 -0.59
N ARG A 39 3.72 -1.97 0.43
CA ARG A 39 4.19 -2.43 1.75
C ARG A 39 3.10 -2.93 2.66
N LEU A 40 1.96 -2.25 2.67
CA LEU A 40 0.86 -2.60 3.57
C LEU A 40 -0.15 -3.54 2.92
N ASN A 41 0.11 -3.95 1.66
CA ASN A 41 -0.71 -4.86 0.89
C ASN A 41 -2.20 -4.49 1.05
N VAL A 42 -2.51 -3.19 1.02
CA VAL A 42 -3.88 -2.69 1.07
C VAL A 42 -4.46 -3.02 -0.29
N GLN A 43 -4.81 -4.29 -0.44
CA GLN A 43 -5.22 -4.85 -1.70
C GLN A 43 -6.51 -4.15 -2.10
N ARG A 44 -6.49 -3.65 -3.34
CA ARG A 44 -7.69 -3.65 -4.19
C ARG A 44 -8.44 -4.96 -3.90
N PRO A 45 -9.77 -4.91 -3.75
CA PRO A 45 -10.54 -6.10 -3.37
C PRO A 45 -10.10 -7.24 -4.28
N TYR A 46 -9.61 -8.31 -3.64
CA TYR A 46 -9.06 -9.50 -4.27
C TYR A 46 -9.81 -9.79 -5.57
N THR A 47 -9.12 -9.70 -6.71
CA THR A 47 -9.61 -10.38 -7.92
C THR A 47 -9.78 -11.83 -7.50
N ILE A 48 -11.02 -12.30 -7.52
CA ILE A 48 -11.38 -13.68 -7.22
C ILE A 48 -10.42 -14.55 -8.03
N VAL A 49 -9.60 -15.32 -7.32
CA VAL A 49 -8.77 -16.35 -7.93
C VAL A 49 -9.74 -17.28 -8.66
N GLU A 50 -9.84 -17.16 -9.99
CA GLU A 50 -10.45 -18.22 -10.79
C GLU A 50 -9.67 -19.49 -10.46
N LYS A 51 -10.35 -20.37 -9.72
CA LYS A 51 -9.81 -21.67 -9.33
C LYS A 51 -9.24 -22.33 -10.57
N HIS A 52 -7.98 -22.76 -10.47
CA HIS A 52 -7.36 -23.71 -11.39
C HIS A 52 -8.42 -24.73 -11.82
N LYS A 53 -8.87 -24.60 -13.07
CA LYS A 53 -9.64 -25.63 -13.74
C LYS A 53 -8.67 -26.79 -13.91
N GLN A 54 -8.79 -27.80 -13.04
CA GLN A 54 -8.09 -29.06 -13.21
C GLN A 54 -8.31 -29.52 -14.65
N SER A 55 -7.22 -29.59 -15.40
CA SER A 55 -7.16 -30.12 -16.76
C SER A 55 -7.83 -31.50 -16.78
N SER A 56 -8.75 -31.68 -17.73
CA SER A 56 -9.32 -32.98 -18.09
C SER A 56 -8.30 -33.86 -18.80
#